data_AF-A0A8B8B0H1-F1
#
_entry.id   AF-A0A8B8B0H1-F1
#
_cell.length_a   1.000
_cell.length_b   1.000
_cell.length_c   1.000
_cell.angle_alpha   90.00
_cell.angle_beta   90.00
_cell.angle_gamma   90.00
#
_symmetry.space_group_name_H-M   'P 1'
#
loop_
_entity.id
_entity.type
_entity.pdbx_description
1 polymer ?
#
loop_
_entity_poly.entity_id
_entity_poly.type
_entity_poly.pdbx_seq_one_letter_code
_entity_poly.pdbx_strand_id
1 'polypeptide(L)'
;MIYTINRQTILGFTGLLLLLVCVRQTLGNCTEEKFGTFPYFFGRTNIDCMDRTRRAALTPQRISFSGKRVHMWINYRGTYFEYGVGQSRGVHVGTSLYNHGNCAGQMESLPAGYSSLSVECLTRCAQNYATRYGRYQPMYDIVHPFANMMSRILCSSKCPVWCMK
;
A
#
# COMPACT_ATOMS: atom_id res chain seq x y z
N MET A 1 55.20 27.45 13.28
CA MET A 1 53.83 27.53 12.71
C MET A 1 53.90 26.78 11.38
N ILE A 2 53.87 25.44 11.37
CA ILE A 2 52.70 24.54 11.17
C ILE A 2 51.81 25.10 10.03
N TYR A 3 51.74 24.50 8.83
CA TYR A 3 51.15 23.19 8.57
C TYR A 3 51.82 22.42 7.41
N THR A 4 52.21 21.18 7.70
CA THR A 4 52.47 20.13 6.70
C THR A 4 51.15 19.43 6.43
N ILE A 5 50.63 19.50 5.20
CA ILE A 5 49.39 18.79 4.82
C ILE A 5 49.75 17.34 4.49
N ASN A 6 49.19 16.45 5.29
CA ASN A 6 49.45 15.01 5.32
C ASN A 6 48.80 14.29 4.13
N ARG A 7 49.57 13.39 3.51
CA ARG A 7 49.23 12.63 2.30
C ARG A 7 48.54 11.32 2.69
N GLN A 8 47.39 11.37 3.37
CA GLN A 8 46.62 10.18 3.76
C GLN A 8 45.10 10.46 3.81
N THR A 9 44.50 10.91 2.72
CA THR A 9 43.03 11.06 2.65
C THR A 9 42.48 10.72 1.27
N ILE A 10 42.99 9.66 0.65
CA ILE A 10 42.43 9.14 -0.60
C ILE A 10 42.49 7.62 -0.55
N LEU A 11 41.74 6.98 0.34
CA LEU A 11 41.54 5.51 0.34
C LEU A 11 40.35 5.08 1.22
N GLY A 12 39.31 5.90 1.29
CA GLY A 12 38.15 5.67 2.17
C GLY A 12 36.78 5.79 1.50
N PHE A 13 36.68 5.83 0.16
CA PHE A 13 35.40 6.10 -0.52
C PHE A 13 34.97 5.06 -1.57
N THR A 14 35.68 3.94 -1.72
CA THR A 14 35.29 2.88 -2.66
C THR A 14 34.44 1.77 -2.04
N GLY A 15 34.21 1.79 -0.72
CA GLY A 15 33.45 0.75 0.00
C GLY A 15 31.95 1.01 0.18
N LEU A 16 31.43 2.21 -0.10
CA LEU A 16 30.04 2.58 0.17
C LEU A 16 29.18 2.72 -1.11
N LEU A 17 29.73 2.41 -2.29
CA LEU A 17 28.98 2.44 -3.55
C LEU A 17 28.45 1.06 -3.99
N LEU A 18 28.80 -0.01 -3.28
CA LEU A 18 28.44 -1.39 -3.62
C LEU A 18 27.21 -1.94 -2.87
N LEU A 19 26.63 -1.18 -1.93
CA LEU A 19 25.38 -1.55 -1.24
C LEU A 19 24.10 -0.97 -1.88
N LEU A 20 24.24 -0.17 -2.93
CA LEU A 20 23.10 0.34 -3.73
C LEU A 20 22.79 -0.53 -4.97
N VAL A 21 23.51 -1.64 -5.16
CA VAL A 21 23.35 -2.51 -6.34
C VAL A 21 22.32 -3.63 -6.13
N CYS A 22 21.63 -3.72 -4.99
CA CYS A 22 20.73 -4.85 -4.71
C CYS A 22 19.31 -4.49 -4.24
N VAL A 23 18.64 -3.50 -4.84
CA VAL A 23 17.16 -3.53 -5.02
C VAL A 23 16.75 -2.73 -6.28
N ARG A 24 17.38 -2.97 -7.44
CA ARG A 24 16.63 -2.85 -8.70
C ARG A 24 15.95 -4.19 -8.94
N GLN A 25 14.97 -4.52 -8.10
CA GLN A 25 13.91 -5.39 -8.60
C GLN A 25 13.34 -4.64 -9.80
N THR A 26 13.41 -5.27 -10.96
CA THR A 26 12.75 -4.82 -12.18
C THR A 26 11.25 -4.71 -11.87
N LEU A 27 10.83 -3.57 -11.33
CA LEU A 27 9.46 -3.11 -11.44
C LEU A 27 9.20 -3.10 -12.94
N GLY A 28 8.43 -4.08 -13.42
CA GLY A 28 8.02 -4.11 -14.81
C GLY A 28 7.36 -2.77 -15.14
N ASN A 29 7.55 -2.27 -16.36
CA ASN A 29 6.79 -1.11 -16.79
C ASN A 29 5.31 -1.52 -16.92
N CYS A 30 4.52 -1.31 -15.86
CA CYS A 30 3.08 -1.59 -15.81
C CYS A 30 2.23 -0.34 -16.08
N THR A 31 2.83 0.73 -16.63
CA THR A 31 2.12 1.97 -16.96
C THR A 31 1.39 1.90 -18.29
N GLU A 32 1.72 0.92 -19.12
CA GLU A 32 1.12 0.71 -20.44
C GLU A 32 0.13 -0.45 -20.43
N GLU A 33 -1.00 -0.24 -21.10
CA GLU A 33 -1.96 -1.29 -21.39
C GLU A 33 -1.38 -2.28 -22.40
N LYS A 34 -1.57 -3.58 -22.14
CA LYS A 34 -1.10 -4.67 -23.00
C LYS A 34 -2.23 -5.68 -23.15
N PHE A 35 -2.17 -6.47 -24.21
CA PHE A 35 -3.16 -7.53 -24.40
C PHE A 35 -3.19 -8.48 -23.18
N GLY A 36 -4.38 -8.70 -22.62
CA GLY A 36 -4.58 -9.54 -21.45
C GLY A 36 -4.24 -8.89 -20.10
N THR A 37 -3.98 -7.58 -20.06
CA THR A 37 -3.87 -6.82 -18.81
C THR A 37 -5.13 -6.01 -18.54
N PHE A 38 -5.37 -5.70 -17.26
CA PHE A 38 -6.51 -4.92 -16.80
C PHE A 38 -6.02 -3.79 -15.89
N PRO A 39 -6.65 -2.60 -15.94
CA PRO A 39 -6.27 -1.49 -15.09
C PRO A 39 -6.59 -1.78 -13.61
N TYR A 40 -5.76 -1.22 -12.73
CA TYR A 40 -6.05 -1.10 -11.31
C TYR A 40 -5.89 0.36 -10.87
N PHE A 41 -6.60 0.72 -9.81
CA PHE A 41 -6.74 2.09 -9.37
C PHE A 41 -6.43 2.19 -7.88
N PHE A 42 -5.74 3.26 -7.49
CA PHE A 42 -5.80 3.69 -6.10
C PHE A 42 -7.14 4.36 -5.83
N GLY A 43 -7.55 4.33 -4.58
CA GLY A 43 -8.61 5.17 -4.10
C GLY A 43 -8.46 5.47 -2.63
N ARG A 44 -9.25 6.44 -2.19
CA ARG A 44 -9.19 7.00 -0.85
C ARG A 44 -10.56 7.14 -0.24
N THR A 45 -10.65 6.88 1.05
CA THR A 45 -11.82 7.18 1.88
C THR A 45 -11.39 8.13 2.99
N ASN A 46 -12.27 9.07 3.36
CA ASN A 46 -12.00 9.97 4.48
C ASN A 46 -11.92 9.17 5.78
N ILE A 47 -10.74 9.16 6.42
CA ILE A 47 -10.55 8.33 7.62
C ILE A 47 -11.35 8.84 8.81
N ASP A 48 -11.59 10.16 8.91
CA ASP A 48 -12.37 10.75 10.00
C ASP A 48 -13.82 10.27 9.92
N CYS A 49 -14.36 10.09 8.71
CA CYS A 49 -15.66 9.46 8.51
C CYS A 49 -15.65 8.01 9.00
N MET A 50 -14.66 7.21 8.56
CA MET A 50 -14.58 5.80 8.94
C MET A 50 -14.42 5.62 10.46
N ASP A 51 -13.62 6.48 11.09
CA ASP A 51 -13.43 6.52 12.54
C ASP A 51 -14.72 6.93 13.26
N ARG A 52 -15.47 7.91 12.74
CA ARG A 52 -16.79 8.30 13.28
C ARG A 52 -17.78 7.15 13.18
N THR A 53 -17.91 6.51 12.01
CA THR A 53 -18.81 5.36 11.82
C THR A 53 -18.43 4.20 12.74
N ARG A 54 -17.13 3.93 12.92
CA ARG A 54 -16.64 2.91 13.87
C ARG A 54 -16.99 3.26 15.31
N ARG A 55 -16.79 4.52 15.72
CA ARG A 55 -17.04 4.97 17.10
C ARG A 55 -18.53 5.14 17.39
N ALA A 56 -19.34 5.52 16.42
CA ALA A 56 -20.79 5.60 16.54
C ALA A 56 -21.41 4.23 16.85
N ALA A 57 -20.80 3.15 16.35
CA ALA A 57 -21.17 1.78 16.74
C ALA A 57 -20.83 1.43 18.21
N LEU A 58 -20.10 2.29 18.94
CA LEU A 58 -19.54 2.02 20.27
C LEU A 58 -20.08 2.93 21.39
N THR A 59 -21.33 3.41 21.32
CA THR A 59 -21.97 4.32 22.33
C THR A 59 -21.29 5.71 22.45
N PRO A 60 -21.94 6.77 23.01
CA PRO A 60 -21.58 8.14 22.68
C PRO A 60 -20.24 8.57 23.29
N GLN A 61 -19.32 9.05 22.44
CA GLN A 61 -18.01 9.59 22.84
C GLN A 61 -17.77 10.97 22.22
N ARG A 62 -17.27 11.93 23.02
CA ARG A 62 -16.81 13.24 22.53
C ARG A 62 -15.31 13.18 22.26
N ILE A 63 -14.90 13.10 20.99
CA ILE A 63 -13.47 13.13 20.64
C ILE A 63 -13.28 13.94 19.35
N SER A 64 -12.42 14.96 19.43
CA SER A 64 -11.96 15.78 18.31
C SER A 64 -10.57 15.30 17.90
N PHE A 65 -10.48 14.62 16.76
CA PHE A 65 -9.21 14.43 16.06
C PHE A 65 -9.23 15.31 14.81
N SER A 66 -8.31 16.27 14.73
CA SER A 66 -8.12 17.13 13.56
C SER A 66 -6.80 16.78 12.88
N GLY A 67 -6.88 15.99 11.82
CA GLY A 67 -5.76 15.71 10.93
C GLY A 67 -6.28 15.04 9.68
N LYS A 68 -6.14 15.69 8.51
CA LYS A 68 -6.61 15.20 7.20
C LYS A 68 -5.84 13.95 6.77
N ARG A 69 -6.14 12.81 7.40
CA ARG A 69 -5.63 11.48 7.05
C ARG A 69 -6.60 10.83 6.07
N VAL A 70 -6.08 9.96 5.19
CA VAL A 70 -6.90 9.20 4.24
C VAL A 70 -6.70 7.72 4.46
N HIS A 71 -7.76 6.95 4.28
CA HIS A 71 -7.64 5.50 4.19
C HIS A 71 -7.48 5.12 2.71
N MET A 72 -6.35 4.53 2.35
CA MET A 72 -6.02 4.22 0.95
C MET A 72 -6.28 2.74 0.64
N TRP A 73 -6.86 2.48 -0.52
CA TRP A 73 -7.27 1.16 -1.00
C TRP A 73 -6.95 0.97 -2.47
N ILE A 74 -7.02 -0.28 -2.94
CA ILE A 74 -6.85 -0.65 -4.35
C ILE A 74 -8.17 -1.17 -4.89
N ASN A 75 -8.56 -0.73 -6.09
CA ASN A 75 -9.55 -1.41 -6.91
C ASN A 75 -8.86 -2.13 -8.07
N TYR A 76 -9.16 -3.41 -8.25
CA TYR A 76 -8.70 -4.19 -9.38
C TYR A 76 -9.83 -5.09 -9.88
N ARG A 77 -10.21 -4.91 -11.16
CA ARG A 77 -11.32 -5.64 -11.80
C ARG A 77 -12.62 -5.60 -10.99
N GLY A 78 -12.96 -4.43 -10.42
CA GLY A 78 -14.19 -4.24 -9.64
C GLY A 78 -14.13 -4.80 -8.21
N THR A 79 -13.00 -5.38 -7.79
CA THR A 79 -12.78 -5.83 -6.40
C THR A 79 -11.96 -4.79 -5.64
N TYR A 80 -12.45 -4.41 -4.47
CA TYR A 80 -11.81 -3.49 -3.54
C TYR A 80 -10.99 -4.26 -2.52
N PHE A 81 -9.77 -3.79 -2.27
CA PHE A 81 -8.83 -4.35 -1.32
C PHE A 81 -8.46 -3.28 -0.30
N GLU A 82 -8.87 -3.50 0.95
CA GLU A 82 -8.70 -2.59 2.07
C GLU A 82 -8.01 -3.31 3.24
N TYR A 83 -7.16 -2.61 3.99
CA TYR A 83 -6.53 -3.14 5.20
C TYR A 83 -6.52 -2.12 6.33
N GLY A 84 -6.75 -2.57 7.56
CA GLY A 84 -6.91 -1.68 8.70
C GLY A 84 -8.33 -1.19 8.92
N VAL A 85 -9.31 -1.91 8.35
CA VAL A 85 -10.74 -1.60 8.47
C VAL A 85 -11.43 -2.48 9.50
N GLY A 86 -12.63 -2.08 9.92
CA GLY A 86 -13.42 -2.76 10.94
C GLY A 86 -12.81 -2.74 12.34
N GLN A 87 -13.41 -3.51 13.25
CA GLN A 87 -12.99 -3.58 14.65
C GLN A 87 -11.63 -4.28 14.82
N SER A 88 -11.38 -5.31 14.02
CA SER A 88 -10.13 -6.10 14.06
C SER A 88 -8.95 -5.43 13.35
N ARG A 89 -9.16 -4.27 12.70
CA ARG A 89 -8.18 -3.63 11.79
C ARG A 89 -7.68 -4.62 10.73
N GLY A 90 -8.60 -5.43 10.22
CA GLY A 90 -8.33 -6.54 9.32
C GLY A 90 -8.33 -6.15 7.85
N VAL A 91 -8.34 -7.17 7.01
CA VAL A 91 -8.45 -7.07 5.55
C VAL A 91 -9.92 -7.12 5.17
N HIS A 92 -10.33 -6.27 4.23
CA HIS A 92 -11.60 -6.37 3.53
C HIS A 92 -11.33 -6.56 2.04
N VAL A 93 -11.99 -7.57 1.47
CA VAL A 93 -12.01 -7.84 0.03
C VAL A 93 -13.47 -7.96 -0.39
N GLY A 94 -13.91 -7.14 -1.33
CA GLY A 94 -15.32 -7.15 -1.73
C GLY A 94 -15.61 -6.35 -2.99
N THR A 95 -16.85 -6.41 -3.46
CA THR A 95 -17.35 -5.63 -4.61
C THR A 95 -17.74 -4.19 -4.25
N SER A 96 -17.63 -3.84 -2.96
CA SER A 96 -17.82 -2.49 -2.44
C SER A 96 -16.78 -2.20 -1.37
N LEU A 97 -16.57 -0.91 -1.09
CA LEU A 97 -15.78 -0.46 0.06
C LEU A 97 -16.39 -0.93 1.38
N TYR A 98 -15.57 -1.13 2.42
CA TYR A 98 -15.99 -1.61 3.73
C TYR A 98 -17.09 -0.74 4.35
N ASN A 99 -16.98 0.59 4.24
CA ASN A 99 -17.96 1.55 4.76
C ASN A 99 -18.82 2.16 3.64
N HIS A 100 -19.06 1.42 2.55
CA HIS A 100 -19.94 1.87 1.46
C HIS A 100 -21.31 2.30 2.00
N GLY A 101 -21.84 3.43 1.50
CA GLY A 101 -23.09 4.05 1.99
C GLY A 101 -22.93 4.96 3.21
N ASN A 102 -21.94 4.71 4.08
CA ASN A 102 -21.68 5.55 5.26
C ASN A 102 -20.58 6.59 5.01
N CYS A 103 -19.55 6.21 4.25
CA CYS A 103 -18.44 7.08 3.91
C CYS A 103 -18.20 7.05 2.41
N ALA A 104 -18.16 8.24 1.80
CA ALA A 104 -17.81 8.38 0.39
C ALA A 104 -16.34 7.98 0.17
N GLY A 105 -16.13 7.06 -0.77
CA GLY A 105 -14.82 6.76 -1.33
C GLY A 105 -14.63 7.46 -2.66
N GLN A 106 -13.40 7.88 -2.94
CA GLN A 106 -13.01 8.47 -4.22
C GLN A 106 -11.94 7.58 -4.86
N MET A 107 -12.27 7.01 -6.01
CA MET A 107 -11.30 6.34 -6.87
C MET A 107 -10.52 7.38 -7.67
N GLU A 108 -9.24 7.14 -7.92
CA GLU A 108 -8.48 7.95 -8.86
C GLU A 108 -9.04 7.80 -10.28
N SER A 109 -9.03 8.88 -11.04
CA SER A 109 -9.56 8.91 -12.41
C SER A 109 -8.64 8.22 -13.42
N LEU A 110 -7.36 8.09 -13.08
CA LEU A 110 -6.35 7.44 -13.91
C LEU A 110 -5.94 6.11 -13.29
N PRO A 111 -5.67 5.08 -14.10
CA PRO A 111 -5.16 3.83 -13.59
C PRO A 111 -3.76 4.03 -13.00
N ALA A 112 -3.50 3.40 -11.87
CA ALA A 112 -2.18 3.34 -11.25
C ALA A 112 -1.24 2.40 -12.03
N GLY A 113 -1.82 1.47 -12.80
CA GLY A 113 -1.13 0.61 -13.74
C GLY A 113 -2.03 -0.50 -14.26
N TYR A 114 -1.44 -1.44 -14.98
CA TYR A 114 -2.11 -2.58 -15.59
C TYR A 114 -1.50 -3.90 -15.12
N SER A 115 -2.34 -4.91 -14.89
CA SER A 115 -1.90 -6.23 -14.43
C SER A 115 -2.56 -7.36 -15.21
N SER A 116 -1.84 -8.46 -15.42
CA SER A 116 -2.39 -9.72 -15.92
C SER A 116 -2.69 -10.72 -14.78
N LEU A 117 -2.40 -10.37 -13.52
CA LEU A 117 -2.62 -11.27 -12.38
C LEU A 117 -4.12 -11.50 -12.15
N SER A 118 -4.47 -12.66 -11.59
CA SER A 118 -5.86 -12.94 -11.21
C SER A 118 -6.27 -12.13 -9.98
N VAL A 119 -7.57 -11.84 -9.87
CA VAL A 119 -8.16 -11.27 -8.63
C VAL A 119 -7.91 -12.20 -7.44
N GLU A 120 -7.92 -13.51 -7.67
CA GLU A 120 -7.61 -14.52 -6.66
C GLU A 120 -6.19 -14.36 -6.09
N CYS A 121 -5.18 -14.15 -6.95
CA CYS A 121 -3.81 -13.89 -6.50
C CYS A 121 -3.80 -12.72 -5.49
N LEU A 122 -4.39 -11.59 -5.87
CA LEU A 122 -4.38 -10.40 -5.02
C LEU A 122 -5.22 -10.59 -3.75
N THR A 123 -6.31 -11.36 -3.83
CA THR A 123 -7.14 -11.74 -2.68
C THR A 123 -6.32 -12.49 -1.65
N ARG A 124 -5.59 -13.52 -2.06
CA ARG A 124 -4.75 -14.28 -1.13
C ARG A 124 -3.57 -13.45 -0.62
N CYS A 125 -2.98 -12.58 -1.46
CA CYS A 125 -1.97 -11.61 -1.01
C CYS A 125 -2.52 -10.67 0.07
N ALA A 126 -3.72 -10.15 -0.10
CA ALA A 126 -4.36 -9.28 0.87
C ALA A 126 -4.61 -10.03 2.19
N GLN A 127 -5.20 -11.22 2.13
CA GLN A 127 -5.49 -12.07 3.29
C GLN A 127 -4.23 -12.44 4.09
N ASN A 128 -3.12 -12.71 3.40
CA ASN A 128 -1.84 -13.08 4.02
C ASN A 128 -0.96 -11.88 4.42
N TYR A 129 -1.40 -10.65 4.14
CA TYR A 129 -0.60 -9.45 4.38
C TYR A 129 -0.20 -9.32 5.85
N ALA A 130 -1.15 -9.49 6.79
CA ALA A 130 -0.88 -9.37 8.21
C ALA A 130 0.10 -10.44 8.73
N THR A 131 0.02 -11.66 8.19
CA THR A 131 0.96 -12.75 8.50
C THR A 131 2.37 -12.41 8.01
N ARG A 132 2.49 -11.73 6.87
CA ARG A 132 3.78 -11.40 6.26
C ARG A 132 4.44 -10.15 6.84
N TYR A 133 3.65 -9.09 7.09
CA TYR A 133 4.14 -7.75 7.43
C TYR A 133 3.74 -7.27 8.83
N GLY A 134 2.98 -8.09 9.56
CA GLY A 134 2.47 -7.76 10.89
C GLY A 134 1.11 -7.06 10.89
N ARG A 135 0.58 -6.87 12.09
CA ARG A 135 -0.71 -6.21 12.32
C ARG A 135 -0.66 -4.72 12.00
N TYR A 136 -1.82 -4.15 11.71
CA TYR A 136 -2.01 -2.73 11.45
C TYR A 136 -1.34 -1.83 12.49
N GLN A 137 -0.68 -0.77 12.03
CA GLN A 137 -0.04 0.24 12.89
C GLN A 137 -0.57 1.64 12.57
N PRO A 138 -0.62 2.59 13.53
CA PRO A 138 -1.15 3.93 13.30
C PRO A 138 -0.48 4.70 12.14
N MET A 139 0.82 4.48 11.90
CA MET A 139 1.57 5.05 10.78
C MET A 139 0.97 4.71 9.40
N TYR A 140 0.19 3.63 9.29
CA TYR A 140 -0.35 3.16 8.01
C TYR A 140 -1.41 4.10 7.45
N ASP A 141 -2.01 4.94 8.31
CA ASP A 141 -2.91 6.03 7.92
C ASP A 141 -2.17 7.17 7.16
N ILE A 142 -0.83 7.14 7.10
CA ILE A 142 0.00 8.18 6.49
C ILE A 142 0.80 7.63 5.31
N VAL A 143 1.43 6.46 5.47
CA VAL A 143 2.37 5.91 4.47
C VAL A 143 1.76 4.81 3.59
N HIS A 144 0.54 4.38 3.92
CA HIS A 144 -0.28 3.44 3.13
C HIS A 144 0.47 2.20 2.60
N PRO A 145 1.21 1.47 3.46
CA PRO A 145 2.13 0.43 3.00
C PRO A 145 1.39 -0.76 2.38
N PHE A 146 0.13 -0.98 2.76
CA PHE A 146 -0.72 -2.02 2.18
C PHE A 146 -1.04 -1.74 0.71
N ALA A 147 -1.65 -0.58 0.41
CA ALA A 147 -2.03 -0.21 -0.96
C ALA A 147 -0.79 -0.15 -1.87
N ASN A 148 0.32 0.42 -1.38
CA ASN A 148 1.59 0.47 -2.09
C ASN A 148 2.14 -0.94 -2.40
N MET A 149 2.02 -1.88 -1.45
CA MET A 149 2.44 -3.25 -1.68
C MET A 149 1.55 -3.96 -2.71
N MET A 150 0.22 -3.80 -2.62
CA MET A 150 -0.72 -4.39 -3.58
C MET A 150 -0.48 -3.87 -5.00
N SER A 151 -0.22 -2.58 -5.17
CA SER A 151 0.18 -2.00 -6.46
C SER A 151 1.49 -2.61 -6.98
N ARG A 152 2.52 -2.77 -6.14
CA ARG A 152 3.78 -3.44 -6.53
C ARG A 152 3.55 -4.88 -7.00
N ILE A 153 2.66 -5.62 -6.32
CA ILE A 153 2.29 -6.98 -6.71
C ILE A 153 1.58 -6.98 -8.07
N LEU A 154 0.60 -6.10 -8.26
CA LEU A 154 -0.11 -5.97 -9.53
C LEU A 154 0.81 -5.57 -10.69
N CYS A 155 1.85 -4.78 -10.41
CA CYS A 155 2.89 -4.40 -11.37
C CYS A 155 3.90 -5.52 -11.66
N SER A 156 3.80 -6.67 -10.99
CA SER A 156 4.64 -7.86 -11.23
C SER A 156 4.05 -8.75 -12.33
N SER A 157 4.91 -9.55 -12.96
CA SER A 157 4.48 -10.59 -13.91
C SER A 157 4.02 -11.89 -13.24
N LYS A 158 4.31 -12.08 -11.95
CA LYS A 158 4.01 -13.31 -11.21
C LYS A 158 3.45 -13.04 -9.83
N CYS A 159 2.51 -13.89 -9.42
CA CYS A 159 1.98 -13.90 -8.06
C CYS A 159 3.06 -14.28 -7.04
N PRO A 160 3.28 -13.49 -5.97
CA PRO A 160 4.26 -13.84 -4.96
C PRO A 160 3.90 -15.14 -4.23
N VAL A 161 4.91 -15.96 -3.95
CA VAL A 161 4.72 -17.26 -3.27
C VAL A 161 4.06 -17.12 -1.90
N TRP A 162 4.34 -16.04 -1.16
CA TRP A 162 3.74 -15.82 0.15
C TRP A 162 2.24 -15.51 0.08
N CYS A 163 1.71 -15.13 -1.09
CA CYS A 163 0.28 -15.01 -1.28
C CYS A 163 -0.40 -16.38 -1.35
N MET A 164 0.33 -17.45 -1.66
CA MET A 164 -0.24 -18.80 -1.81
C MET A 164 -0.16 -19.65 -0.55
N LYS A 165 0.26 -19.05 0.58
CA LYS A 165 0.39 -19.71 1.88
C LYS A 165 -0.92 -19.74 2.66
#